data_AF-A0A956V1C3-F1
#
_entry.id   AF-A0A956V1C3-F1
#
_cell.length_a   1.000
_cell.length_b   1.000
_cell.length_c   1.000
_cell.angle_alpha   90.00
_cell.angle_beta   90.00
_cell.angle_gamma   90.00
#
_symmetry.space_group_name_H-M   'P 1'
#
loop_
_entity.id
_entity.type
_entity.pdbx_description
1 polymer ?
#
loop_
_entity_poly.entity_id
_entity_poly.type
_entity_poly.pdbx_seq_one_letter_code
_entity_poly.pdbx_strand_id
1 'polypeptide(L)'
;MTRYVSEEEFHKKAQSLFLNLRNWSGEALNSAPEDSANRRYLRTLVDTGKMAALRRGRIGAGTPVATVAWVIEPCIPDNWDDRSPEYRALYQAALLYTTHPHTAYMPDGLRYGRPITHAFLQAHGGVRGSDDETKANDRRINFLLDARPDEIYSRLARVMMPLMNKSEQPVDWIQLARDLRDWDETVKLRWSRGWYGGQRFMATDKEAPSGDGLSVAEA
;
A
#
# COMPACT_ATOMS: atom_id res chain seq x y z
N MET A 1 -25.66 -8.48 17.48
CA MET A 1 -25.66 -7.01 17.48
C MET A 1 -24.21 -6.58 17.23
N THR A 2 -23.83 -6.38 15.96
CA THR A 2 -22.45 -6.08 15.59
C THR A 2 -22.15 -4.64 16.02
N ARG A 3 -21.30 -4.44 17.03
CA ARG A 3 -20.87 -3.09 17.43
C ARG A 3 -19.99 -2.53 16.30
N TYR A 4 -20.42 -1.43 15.70
CA TYR A 4 -19.59 -0.68 14.77
C TYR A 4 -18.34 -0.17 15.50
N VAL A 5 -17.19 -0.38 14.88
CA VAL A 5 -15.90 0.09 15.37
C VAL A 5 -15.73 1.55 14.99
N SER A 6 -15.21 2.37 15.90
CA SER A 6 -14.92 3.76 15.54
C SER A 6 -13.75 3.83 14.56
N GLU A 7 -13.79 4.80 13.65
CA GLU A 7 -12.71 5.02 12.68
C GLU A 7 -11.36 5.29 13.37
N GLU A 8 -11.38 5.94 14.53
CA GLU A 8 -10.21 6.20 15.35
C GLU A 8 -9.60 4.91 15.91
N GLU A 9 -10.45 3.99 16.37
CA GLU A 9 -10.00 2.69 16.89
C GLU A 9 -9.39 1.83 15.80
N PHE A 10 -10.06 1.71 14.64
CA PHE A 10 -9.50 1.01 13.47
C PHE A 10 -8.12 1.59 13.11
N HIS A 11 -8.01 2.92 13.08
CA HIS A 11 -6.77 3.60 12.76
C HIS A 11 -5.63 3.24 13.73
N LYS A 12 -5.87 3.37 15.04
CA LYS A 12 -4.86 3.05 16.07
C LYS A 12 -4.37 1.61 15.96
N LYS A 13 -5.27 0.67 15.68
CA LYS A 13 -4.93 -0.75 15.50
C LYS A 13 -4.15 -1.01 14.23
N ALA A 14 -4.54 -0.42 13.11
CA ALA A 14 -3.79 -0.47 11.85
C ALA A 14 -2.37 0.08 12.06
N GLN A 15 -2.24 1.24 12.72
CA GLN A 15 -0.95 1.85 13.02
C GLN A 15 -0.07 0.94 13.87
N SER A 16 -0.62 0.35 14.94
CA SER A 16 0.10 -0.60 15.79
C SER A 16 0.57 -1.84 15.00
N LEU A 17 -0.31 -2.42 14.18
CA LEU A 17 0.01 -3.57 13.35
C LEU A 17 1.15 -3.29 12.38
N PHE A 18 1.05 -2.23 11.57
CA PHE A 18 2.08 -1.94 10.56
C PHE A 18 3.39 -1.45 11.17
N LEU A 19 3.36 -0.82 12.34
CA LEU A 19 4.58 -0.53 13.10
C LEU A 19 5.28 -1.82 13.55
N ASN A 20 4.52 -2.80 14.05
CA ASN A 20 5.06 -4.12 14.42
C ASN A 20 5.61 -4.86 13.20
N LEU A 21 4.88 -4.91 12.09
CA LEU A 21 5.31 -5.55 10.85
C LEU A 21 6.61 -4.92 10.29
N ARG A 22 6.72 -3.59 10.33
CA ARG A 22 7.94 -2.85 9.96
C ARG A 22 9.13 -3.20 10.82
N ASN A 23 8.91 -3.34 12.13
CA ASN A 23 9.97 -3.76 13.04
C ASN A 23 10.38 -5.21 12.77
N TRP A 24 9.42 -6.11 12.52
CA TRP A 24 9.67 -7.53 12.24
C TRP A 24 10.34 -7.77 10.89
N SER A 25 10.05 -6.97 9.87
CA SER A 25 10.63 -7.09 8.53
C SER A 25 12.09 -6.63 8.46
N GLY A 26 12.57 -5.91 9.47
CA GLY A 26 13.88 -5.25 9.42
C GLY A 26 13.89 -3.99 8.55
N GLU A 27 12.74 -3.54 8.03
CA GLU A 27 12.66 -2.29 7.27
C GLU A 27 13.13 -1.10 8.12
N ALA A 28 12.72 -1.05 9.40
CA ALA A 28 13.21 -0.04 10.34
C ALA A 28 14.74 -0.12 10.53
N LEU A 29 15.31 -1.33 10.54
CA LEU A 29 16.74 -1.57 10.66
C LEU A 29 17.50 -1.01 9.45
N ASN A 30 16.97 -1.22 8.24
CA ASN A 30 17.57 -0.75 6.99
C ASN A 30 17.53 0.78 6.86
N SER A 31 16.54 1.43 7.48
CA SER A 31 16.42 2.89 7.51
C SER A 31 17.23 3.57 8.62
N ALA A 32 17.79 2.82 9.58
CA ALA A 32 18.50 3.37 10.73
C ALA A 32 20.02 3.54 10.47
N PRO A 33 20.64 4.65 10.91
CA PRO A 33 22.09 4.86 10.81
C PRO A 33 22.88 3.69 11.43
N GLU A 34 24.00 3.30 10.80
CA GLU A 34 24.79 2.11 11.15
C GLU A 34 25.22 2.06 12.62
N ASP A 35 25.62 3.21 13.18
CA ASP A 35 26.16 3.31 14.54
C ASP A 35 25.13 3.73 15.59
N SER A 36 23.84 3.72 15.25
CA SER A 36 22.81 4.11 16.22
C SER A 36 22.54 3.00 17.24
N ALA A 37 22.44 3.36 18.53
CA ALA A 37 21.93 2.47 19.58
C ALA A 37 20.55 1.88 19.21
N ASN A 38 19.78 2.63 18.42
CA ASN A 38 18.51 2.22 17.83
C ASN A 38 18.67 0.99 16.92
N ARG A 39 19.74 0.88 16.11
CA ARG A 39 19.96 -0.27 15.22
C ARG A 39 20.14 -1.58 15.99
N ARG A 40 20.81 -1.55 17.15
CA ARG A 40 20.97 -2.73 18.01
C ARG A 40 19.64 -3.19 18.60
N TYR A 41 18.81 -2.25 19.04
CA TYR A 41 17.46 -2.53 19.54
C TYR A 41 16.52 -3.02 18.42
N LEU A 42 16.54 -2.39 17.25
CA LEU A 42 15.73 -2.80 16.10
C LEU A 42 16.06 -4.23 15.64
N ARG A 43 17.33 -4.64 15.72
CA ARG A 43 17.73 -6.03 15.40
C ARG A 43 17.08 -7.05 16.35
N THR A 44 16.83 -6.69 17.61
CA THR A 44 16.11 -7.57 18.55
C THR A 44 14.61 -7.64 18.28
N LEU A 45 14.07 -6.70 17.52
CA LEU A 45 12.66 -6.68 17.12
C LEU A 45 12.43 -7.39 15.77
N VAL A 46 13.47 -7.69 14.99
CA VAL A 46 13.31 -8.46 13.75
C VAL A 46 12.88 -9.89 14.09
N ASP A 47 11.71 -10.30 13.59
CA ASP A 47 11.16 -11.64 13.81
C ASP A 47 10.84 -12.27 12.44
N THR A 48 11.87 -12.93 11.89
CA THR A 48 11.76 -13.62 10.60
C THR A 48 10.79 -14.79 10.64
N GLY A 49 10.55 -15.37 11.82
CA GLY A 49 9.58 -16.44 12.04
C GLY A 49 8.14 -15.96 11.85
N LYS A 50 7.78 -14.81 12.40
CA LYS A 50 6.47 -14.16 12.18
C LYS A 50 6.25 -13.77 10.73
N MET A 51 7.26 -13.20 10.06
CA MET A 51 7.18 -12.88 8.64
C MET A 51 7.02 -14.14 7.76
N ALA A 52 7.73 -15.22 8.09
CA ALA A 52 7.58 -16.51 7.41
C ALA A 52 6.20 -17.14 7.65
N ALA A 53 5.65 -17.01 8.87
CA ALA A 53 4.30 -17.46 9.19
C ALA A 53 3.24 -16.71 8.36
N LEU A 54 3.32 -15.39 8.28
CA LEU A 54 2.45 -14.56 7.45
C LEU A 54 2.51 -14.94 5.96
N ARG A 55 3.72 -15.12 5.40
CA ARG A 55 3.88 -15.52 3.98
C ARG A 55 3.18 -16.85 3.67
N ARG A 56 3.17 -17.79 4.62
CA ARG A 56 2.48 -19.09 4.48
C ARG A 56 0.96 -18.97 4.47
N GLY A 57 0.38 -17.99 5.17
CA GLY A 57 -1.07 -17.78 5.20
C GLY A 57 -1.70 -17.27 3.90
N ARG A 58 -0.89 -16.88 2.91
CA ARG A 58 -1.34 -16.36 1.62
C ARG A 58 -2.15 -17.37 0.79
N ILE A 59 -2.03 -18.68 1.08
CA ILE A 59 -2.68 -19.77 0.32
C ILE A 59 -4.21 -19.76 0.51
N GLY A 60 -4.75 -19.16 1.57
CA GLY A 60 -6.15 -19.29 1.99
C GLY A 60 -7.19 -18.32 1.39
N ALA A 61 -6.98 -17.74 0.20
CA ALA A 61 -7.95 -16.84 -0.45
C ALA A 61 -8.43 -15.63 0.41
N GLY A 62 -7.61 -15.16 1.35
CA GLY A 62 -7.98 -14.06 2.26
C GLY A 62 -8.67 -14.51 3.56
N THR A 63 -8.78 -15.82 3.79
CA THR A 63 -9.23 -16.39 5.07
C THR A 63 -8.07 -16.49 6.07
N PRO A 64 -8.30 -16.22 7.36
CA PRO A 64 -7.30 -16.41 8.40
C PRO A 64 -6.87 -17.87 8.51
N VAL A 65 -5.61 -18.15 8.19
CA VAL A 65 -4.99 -19.43 8.57
C VAL A 65 -4.59 -19.32 10.03
N ALA A 66 -4.80 -20.36 10.84
CA ALA A 66 -4.42 -20.37 12.26
C ALA A 66 -2.95 -19.92 12.49
N THR A 67 -2.07 -20.21 11.53
CA THR A 67 -0.66 -19.82 11.52
C THR A 67 -0.42 -18.32 11.37
N VAL A 68 -1.38 -17.55 10.86
CA VAL A 68 -1.31 -16.09 10.75
C VAL A 68 -2.11 -15.41 11.85
N ALA A 69 -3.18 -16.05 12.31
CA ALA A 69 -4.07 -15.49 13.31
C ALA A 69 -3.30 -15.01 14.56
N TRP A 70 -2.43 -15.83 15.16
CA TRP A 70 -1.62 -15.44 16.33
C TRP A 70 -0.68 -14.24 16.12
N VAL A 71 -0.35 -13.91 14.87
CA VAL A 71 0.51 -12.75 14.54
C VAL A 71 -0.30 -11.46 14.53
N ILE A 72 -1.55 -11.53 14.06
CA ILE A 72 -2.42 -10.36 13.86
C ILE A 72 -3.37 -10.18 15.06
N GLU A 73 -3.79 -11.27 15.71
CA GLU A 73 -4.69 -11.30 16.88
C GLU A 73 -4.31 -10.31 17.98
N PRO A 74 -3.04 -10.13 18.39
CA PRO A 74 -2.69 -9.14 19.41
C PRO A 74 -3.01 -7.69 19.00
N CYS A 75 -3.13 -7.43 17.70
CA CYS A 75 -3.45 -6.12 17.14
C CYS A 75 -4.96 -5.96 16.89
N ILE A 76 -5.77 -7.00 17.09
CA ILE A 76 -7.20 -7.01 16.84
C ILE A 76 -7.94 -6.88 18.18
N PRO A 77 -8.91 -5.96 18.31
CA PRO A 77 -9.78 -5.90 19.48
C PRO A 77 -10.56 -7.20 19.71
N ASP A 78 -10.78 -7.58 20.97
CA ASP A 78 -11.50 -8.81 21.35
C ASP A 78 -12.94 -8.90 20.80
N ASN A 79 -13.52 -7.76 20.40
CA ASN A 79 -14.86 -7.67 19.83
C ASN A 79 -14.89 -7.79 18.29
N TRP A 80 -13.76 -7.96 17.62
CA TRP A 80 -13.71 -8.20 16.18
C TRP A 80 -13.66 -9.71 15.93
N ASP A 81 -14.63 -10.21 15.16
CA ASP A 81 -14.58 -11.57 14.64
C ASP A 81 -13.87 -11.62 13.28
N ASP A 82 -13.53 -12.82 12.83
CA ASP A 82 -12.90 -13.09 11.54
C ASP A 82 -13.79 -12.75 10.33
N ARG A 83 -15.09 -12.50 10.56
CA ARG A 83 -16.07 -12.11 9.54
C ARG A 83 -16.15 -10.59 9.38
N SER A 84 -15.71 -9.82 10.37
CA SER A 84 -15.74 -8.37 10.35
C SER A 84 -14.94 -7.84 9.15
N PRO A 85 -15.47 -6.83 8.41
CA PRO A 85 -14.72 -6.18 7.35
C PRO A 85 -13.36 -5.63 7.82
N GLU A 86 -13.31 -5.11 9.05
CA GLU A 86 -12.12 -4.55 9.68
C GLU A 86 -11.02 -5.59 9.85
N TYR A 87 -11.36 -6.76 10.41
CA TYR A 87 -10.43 -7.88 10.56
C TYR A 87 -9.90 -8.31 9.19
N ARG A 88 -10.80 -8.57 8.24
CA ARG A 88 -10.42 -9.06 6.90
C ARG A 88 -9.51 -8.09 6.18
N ALA A 89 -9.78 -6.79 6.29
CA ALA A 89 -8.96 -5.77 5.64
C ALA A 89 -7.56 -5.66 6.25
N LEU A 90 -7.42 -5.66 7.58
CA LEU A 90 -6.11 -5.69 8.24
C LEU A 90 -5.34 -6.97 7.89
N TYR A 91 -6.02 -8.11 7.92
CA TYR A 91 -5.45 -9.41 7.56
C TYR A 91 -4.91 -9.41 6.13
N GLN A 92 -5.72 -9.00 5.16
CA GLN A 92 -5.34 -8.91 3.76
C GLN A 92 -4.17 -7.95 3.54
N ALA A 93 -4.22 -6.75 4.13
CA ALA A 93 -3.14 -5.78 4.01
C ALA A 93 -1.83 -6.28 4.64
N ALA A 94 -1.89 -6.98 5.78
CA ALA A 94 -0.71 -7.62 6.38
C ALA A 94 -0.13 -8.73 5.50
N LEU A 95 -0.97 -9.54 4.85
CA LEU A 95 -0.51 -10.54 3.87
C LEU A 95 0.20 -9.87 2.68
N LEU A 96 -0.35 -8.78 2.13
CA LEU A 96 0.29 -8.03 1.05
C LEU A 96 1.62 -7.41 1.51
N TYR A 97 1.68 -6.85 2.72
CA TYR A 97 2.91 -6.29 3.31
C TYR A 97 4.07 -7.29 3.29
N THR A 98 3.79 -8.58 3.53
CA THR A 98 4.84 -9.60 3.58
C THR A 98 5.53 -9.88 2.25
N THR A 99 4.90 -9.46 1.16
CA THR A 99 5.43 -9.53 -0.21
C THR A 99 6.15 -8.25 -0.63
N HIS A 100 5.86 -7.14 0.04
CA HIS A 100 6.38 -5.82 -0.30
C HIS A 100 6.55 -5.01 0.99
N PRO A 101 7.58 -5.25 1.82
CA PRO A 101 7.73 -4.59 3.11
C PRO A 101 8.34 -3.19 2.97
N HIS A 102 7.69 -2.33 2.17
CA HIS A 102 8.07 -0.94 1.95
C HIS A 102 6.91 -0.03 2.33
N THR A 103 7.11 0.74 3.39
CA THR A 103 6.11 1.59 4.01
C THR A 103 6.35 3.04 3.61
N ALA A 104 5.32 3.72 3.13
CA ALA A 104 5.38 5.17 2.95
C ALA A 104 5.48 5.84 4.32
N TYR A 105 6.63 6.45 4.61
CA TYR A 105 6.81 7.23 5.83
C TYR A 105 5.87 8.43 5.79
N MET A 106 5.02 8.55 6.80
CA MET A 106 4.19 9.74 7.03
C MET A 106 4.74 10.43 8.28
N PRO A 107 5.53 11.52 8.13
CA PRO A 107 6.18 12.16 9.26
C PRO A 107 5.21 12.67 10.34
N ASP A 108 3.99 13.08 9.97
CA ASP A 108 3.22 13.97 10.86
C ASP A 108 1.75 13.58 11.08
N GLY A 109 1.37 12.32 10.83
CA GLY A 109 0.01 11.83 11.16
C GLY A 109 -1.17 12.54 10.48
N LEU A 110 -0.92 13.50 9.57
CA LEU A 110 -1.92 14.46 9.13
C LEU A 110 -2.44 14.26 7.70
N ARG A 111 -1.97 13.26 6.95
CA ARG A 111 -2.51 12.98 5.61
C ARG A 111 -2.62 11.51 5.28
N TYR A 112 -3.59 10.83 5.90
CA TYR A 112 -4.27 9.75 5.20
C TYR A 112 -4.68 10.21 3.79
N GLY A 113 -4.74 9.27 2.85
CA GLY A 113 -5.49 9.51 1.62
C GLY A 113 -4.71 9.45 0.33
N ARG A 114 -3.48 8.93 0.32
CA ARG A 114 -2.87 8.53 -0.97
C ARG A 114 -3.28 7.10 -1.30
N PRO A 115 -4.17 6.90 -2.28
CA PRO A 115 -4.49 5.54 -2.72
C PRO A 115 -3.24 4.90 -3.29
N ILE A 116 -3.16 3.59 -3.23
CA ILE A 116 -2.00 2.84 -3.72
C ILE A 116 -1.73 3.08 -5.22
N THR A 117 -2.76 3.45 -6.00
CA THR A 117 -2.63 3.82 -7.40
C THR A 117 -1.79 5.08 -7.63
N HIS A 118 -1.71 5.98 -6.65
CA HIS A 118 -0.81 7.12 -6.70
C HIS A 118 0.65 6.69 -6.59
N ALA A 119 0.95 5.74 -5.69
CA ALA A 119 2.29 5.16 -5.59
C ALA A 119 2.63 4.42 -6.88
N PHE A 120 1.69 3.63 -7.41
CA PHE A 120 1.86 2.94 -8.68
C PHE A 120 2.12 3.90 -9.85
N LEU A 121 1.45 5.06 -9.89
CA LEU A 121 1.72 6.13 -10.86
C LEU A 121 3.14 6.70 -10.73
N GLN A 122 3.62 6.93 -9.51
CA GLN A 122 4.99 7.45 -9.33
C GLN A 122 6.06 6.48 -9.85
N ALA A 123 5.80 5.18 -9.77
CA ALA A 123 6.75 4.16 -10.20
C ALA A 123 6.61 3.75 -11.68
N HIS A 124 5.38 3.73 -12.21
CA HIS A 124 5.04 3.14 -13.51
C HIS A 124 4.18 4.06 -14.38
N GLY A 125 4.11 5.33 -13.99
CA GLY A 125 3.35 6.37 -14.69
C GLY A 125 4.08 6.88 -15.92
N GLY A 126 3.29 7.44 -16.82
CA GLY A 126 3.73 8.04 -18.05
C GLY A 126 2.61 8.91 -18.60
N VAL A 127 2.87 9.57 -19.72
CA VAL A 127 1.83 10.31 -20.42
C VAL A 127 0.82 9.31 -20.96
N ARG A 128 -0.46 9.53 -20.71
CA ARG A 128 -1.50 8.56 -21.06
C ARG A 128 -1.44 8.21 -22.55
N GLY A 129 -1.26 6.93 -22.84
CA GLY A 129 -1.22 6.42 -24.21
C GLY A 129 0.07 6.70 -24.98
N SER A 130 1.11 7.28 -24.35
CA SER A 130 2.39 7.56 -25.01
C SER A 130 3.17 6.33 -25.39
N ASP A 131 3.04 5.25 -24.61
CA ASP A 131 3.72 3.98 -24.83
C ASP A 131 2.84 2.78 -24.45
N ASP A 132 3.27 1.60 -24.90
CA ASP A 132 2.53 0.35 -24.69
C ASP A 132 2.52 -0.09 -23.21
N GLU A 133 3.51 0.33 -22.44
CA GLU A 133 3.59 0.05 -21.00
C GLU A 133 2.51 0.83 -20.22
N THR A 134 2.34 2.12 -20.51
CA THR A 134 1.29 2.95 -19.92
C THR A 134 -0.10 2.41 -20.27
N LYS A 135 -0.31 1.96 -21.51
CA LYS A 135 -1.56 1.29 -21.91
C LYS A 135 -1.78 -0.04 -21.18
N ALA A 136 -0.72 -0.82 -20.96
CA ALA A 136 -0.80 -2.05 -20.17
C ALA A 136 -1.14 -1.74 -18.70
N ASN A 137 -0.56 -0.69 -18.14
CA ASN A 137 -0.83 -0.25 -16.77
C ASN A 137 -2.25 0.30 -16.62
N ASP A 138 -2.77 1.07 -17.58
CA ASP A 138 -4.18 1.48 -17.63
C ASP A 138 -5.13 0.28 -17.58
N ARG A 139 -4.85 -0.78 -18.34
CA ARG A 139 -5.65 -2.03 -18.31
C ARG A 139 -5.59 -2.72 -16.95
N ARG A 140 -4.43 -2.75 -16.31
CA ARG A 140 -4.27 -3.33 -14.96
C ARG A 140 -5.06 -2.55 -13.92
N ILE A 141 -5.04 -1.22 -13.98
CA ILE A 141 -5.82 -0.37 -13.07
C ILE A 141 -7.32 -0.58 -13.29
N ASN A 142 -7.80 -0.57 -14.54
CA ASN A 142 -9.22 -0.87 -14.82
C ASN A 142 -9.61 -2.25 -14.30
N PHE A 143 -8.77 -3.26 -14.52
CA PHE A 143 -8.99 -4.60 -13.96
C PHE A 143 -9.06 -4.61 -12.43
N LEU A 144 -8.36 -3.73 -11.72
CA LEU A 144 -8.51 -3.59 -10.27
C LEU A 144 -9.80 -2.85 -9.89
N LEU A 145 -10.15 -1.78 -10.60
CA LEU A 145 -11.36 -0.99 -10.34
C LEU A 145 -12.65 -1.79 -10.56
N ASP A 146 -12.63 -2.74 -11.50
CA ASP A 146 -13.72 -3.67 -11.78
C ASP A 146 -13.84 -4.81 -10.76
N ALA A 147 -12.98 -4.86 -9.74
CA ALA A 147 -13.00 -5.91 -8.73
C ALA A 147 -14.23 -5.82 -7.83
N ARG A 148 -14.82 -6.97 -7.53
CA ARG A 148 -15.77 -7.12 -6.41
C ARG A 148 -15.01 -7.06 -5.07
N PRO A 149 -15.67 -6.74 -3.94
CA PRO A 149 -15.02 -6.68 -2.62
C PRO A 149 -14.33 -7.97 -2.20
N ASP A 150 -14.83 -9.14 -2.61
CA ASP A 150 -14.22 -10.44 -2.36
C ASP A 150 -12.99 -10.73 -3.26
N GLU A 151 -12.83 -10.00 -4.36
CA GLU A 151 -11.80 -10.24 -5.37
C GLU A 151 -10.60 -9.30 -5.26
N ILE A 152 -10.79 -8.09 -4.72
CA ILE A 152 -9.80 -7.02 -4.77
C ILE A 152 -8.44 -7.46 -4.20
N TYR A 153 -8.42 -8.16 -3.07
CA TYR A 153 -7.19 -8.71 -2.49
C TYR A 153 -6.44 -9.63 -3.48
N SER A 154 -7.15 -10.57 -4.09
CA SER A 154 -6.55 -11.54 -5.01
C SER A 154 -6.00 -10.86 -6.28
N ARG A 155 -6.71 -9.84 -6.79
CA ARG A 155 -6.28 -9.06 -7.96
C ARG A 155 -5.08 -8.19 -7.62
N LEU A 156 -5.07 -7.52 -6.46
CA LEU A 156 -3.91 -6.75 -5.98
C LEU A 156 -2.65 -7.61 -5.85
N ALA A 157 -2.78 -8.76 -5.17
CA ALA A 157 -1.68 -9.68 -4.93
C ALA A 157 -1.08 -10.23 -6.23
N ARG A 158 -1.92 -10.41 -7.27
CA ARG A 158 -1.51 -10.98 -8.57
C ARG A 158 -0.95 -9.93 -9.52
N VAL A 159 -1.59 -8.76 -9.58
CA VAL A 159 -1.34 -7.79 -10.66
C VAL A 159 -0.41 -6.68 -10.21
N MET A 160 -0.65 -6.10 -9.04
CA MET A 160 0.02 -4.85 -8.65
C MET A 160 1.22 -5.09 -7.73
N MET A 161 1.11 -6.02 -6.77
CA MET A 161 2.21 -6.26 -5.83
C MET A 161 3.54 -6.66 -6.50
N PRO A 162 3.57 -7.52 -7.55
CA PRO A 162 4.82 -7.83 -8.23
C PRO A 162 5.51 -6.61 -8.85
N LEU A 163 4.72 -5.67 -9.39
CA LEU A 163 5.22 -4.45 -10.01
C LEU A 163 5.72 -3.46 -8.95
N MET A 164 4.97 -3.30 -7.85
CA MET A 164 5.37 -2.47 -6.73
C MET A 164 6.69 -2.96 -6.12
N ASN A 165 6.83 -4.27 -5.94
CA ASN A 165 8.05 -4.90 -5.43
C ASN A 165 9.24 -4.70 -6.37
N LYS A 166 9.04 -4.77 -7.69
CA LYS A 166 10.11 -4.48 -8.66
C LYS A 166 10.59 -3.02 -8.60
N SER A 167 9.68 -2.09 -8.35
CA SER A 167 9.99 -0.65 -8.26
C SER A 167 10.38 -0.17 -6.86
N GLU A 168 10.32 -1.04 -5.84
CA GLU A 168 10.55 -0.69 -4.42
C GLU A 168 9.71 0.50 -3.91
N GLN A 169 8.59 0.78 -4.57
CA GLN A 169 7.81 1.98 -4.31
C GLN A 169 7.04 1.85 -2.99
N PRO A 170 7.20 2.77 -2.03
CA PRO A 170 6.57 2.64 -0.73
C PRO A 170 5.03 2.72 -0.79
N VAL A 171 4.36 1.96 0.08
CA VAL A 171 2.89 1.88 0.16
C VAL A 171 2.39 2.42 1.50
N ASP A 172 1.31 3.20 1.47
CA ASP A 172 0.54 3.55 2.66
C ASP A 172 -0.38 2.38 3.04
N TRP A 173 0.14 1.48 3.88
CA TRP A 173 -0.56 0.26 4.28
C TRP A 173 -1.82 0.50 5.10
N ILE A 174 -1.87 1.61 5.85
CA ILE A 174 -3.05 2.00 6.63
C ILE A 174 -4.15 2.45 5.67
N GLN A 175 -3.81 3.30 4.69
CA GLN A 175 -4.77 3.70 3.66
C GLN A 175 -5.23 2.51 2.83
N LEU A 176 -4.33 1.59 2.47
CA LEU A 176 -4.71 0.37 1.76
C LEU A 176 -5.68 -0.50 2.57
N ALA A 177 -5.43 -0.69 3.87
CA ALA A 177 -6.35 -1.44 4.73
C ALA A 177 -7.74 -0.77 4.79
N ARG A 178 -7.82 0.55 4.87
CA ARG A 178 -9.11 1.27 4.79
C ARG A 178 -9.80 1.07 3.45
N ASP A 179 -9.05 1.21 2.36
CA ASP A 179 -9.59 1.06 1.01
C ASP A 179 -10.10 -0.38 0.78
N LEU A 180 -9.45 -1.40 1.36
CA LEU A 180 -9.92 -2.79 1.33
C LEU A 180 -11.18 -3.00 2.18
N ARG A 181 -11.27 -2.37 3.35
CA ARG A 181 -12.46 -2.43 4.23
C ARG A 181 -13.68 -1.82 3.54
N ASP A 182 -13.48 -0.66 2.94
CA ASP A 182 -14.54 0.19 2.39
C ASP A 182 -14.64 0.08 0.87
N TRP A 183 -14.26 -1.07 0.27
CA TRP A 183 -14.14 -1.22 -1.19
C TRP A 183 -15.48 -1.01 -1.93
N ASP A 184 -15.76 0.25 -2.28
CA ASP A 184 -16.98 0.75 -2.88
C ASP A 184 -16.67 1.72 -4.04
N GLU A 185 -17.71 2.35 -4.60
CA GLU A 185 -17.54 3.33 -5.68
C GLU A 185 -16.75 4.58 -5.24
N THR A 186 -16.79 4.95 -3.96
CA THR A 186 -16.02 6.06 -3.41
C THR A 186 -14.52 5.76 -3.44
N VAL A 187 -14.13 4.56 -3.00
CA VAL A 187 -12.75 4.09 -3.03
C VAL A 187 -12.27 3.92 -4.47
N LYS A 188 -13.07 3.29 -5.34
CA LYS A 188 -12.73 3.15 -6.78
C LYS A 188 -12.51 4.51 -7.45
N LEU A 189 -13.37 5.48 -7.17
CA LEU A 189 -13.21 6.84 -7.70
C LEU A 189 -11.94 7.52 -7.18
N ARG A 190 -11.60 7.32 -5.89
CA ARG A 190 -10.35 7.82 -5.31
C ARG A 190 -9.13 7.19 -5.98
N TRP A 191 -9.14 5.88 -6.20
CA TRP A 191 -8.07 5.15 -6.87
C TRP A 191 -7.93 5.57 -8.33
N SER A 192 -9.04 5.71 -9.04
CA SER A 192 -9.10 6.23 -10.41
C SER A 192 -8.50 7.63 -10.51
N ARG A 193 -8.86 8.54 -9.60
CA ARG A 193 -8.26 9.88 -9.51
C ARG A 193 -6.77 9.85 -9.20
N GLY A 194 -6.33 8.96 -8.31
CA GLY A 194 -4.93 8.78 -7.97
C GLY A 194 -4.07 8.38 -9.17
N TRP A 195 -4.63 7.60 -10.09
CA TRP A 195 -3.96 7.19 -11.33
C TRP A 195 -4.15 8.21 -12.47
N TYR A 196 -5.37 8.38 -12.97
CA TYR A 196 -5.65 9.19 -14.17
C TYR A 196 -5.56 10.69 -13.92
N GLY A 197 -5.83 11.14 -12.69
CA GLY A 197 -5.65 12.55 -12.32
C GLY A 197 -4.18 12.93 -12.36
N GLY A 198 -3.30 12.07 -11.85
CA GLY A 198 -1.85 12.33 -11.84
C GLY A 198 -1.19 12.25 -13.23
N GLN A 199 -1.65 11.36 -14.12
CA GLN A 199 -1.15 11.30 -15.51
C GLN A 199 -1.34 12.63 -16.27
N ARG A 200 -2.43 13.37 -15.99
CA ARG A 200 -2.67 14.68 -16.60
C ARG A 200 -1.62 15.71 -16.21
N PHE A 201 -1.22 15.71 -14.93
CA PHE A 201 -0.17 16.62 -14.44
C PHE A 201 1.21 16.28 -15.05
N MET A 202 1.51 14.99 -15.23
CA MET A 202 2.77 14.57 -15.87
C MET A 202 2.83 14.92 -17.37
N ALA A 203 1.69 15.01 -18.06
CA ALA A 203 1.64 15.45 -19.45
C ALA A 203 1.98 16.95 -19.57
N THR A 204 1.44 17.78 -18.68
CA THR A 204 1.69 19.23 -18.67
C THR A 204 3.15 19.59 -18.38
N ASP A 205 3.85 18.82 -17.55
CA ASP A 205 5.27 19.09 -17.24
C ASP A 205 6.21 18.73 -18.41
N LYS A 206 5.78 17.82 -19.29
CA LYS A 206 6.57 17.37 -20.46
C LYS A 206 6.40 18.29 -21.68
N GLU A 207 5.31 19.04 -21.74
CA GLU A 207 5.01 20.01 -22.81
C GLU A 207 5.50 21.44 -22.50
N ALA A 208 6.06 21.69 -21.31
CA ALA A 208 6.76 22.95 -21.05
C ALA A 208 7.92 23.08 -22.05
N PRO A 209 7.92 24.07 -22.96
CA PRO A 209 8.95 24.19 -23.97
C PRO A 209 10.29 24.39 -23.26
N SER A 210 11.20 23.43 -23.45
CA SER A 210 12.62 23.59 -23.17
C SER A 210 13.06 24.89 -23.85
N GLY A 211 13.25 25.94 -23.06
CA GLY A 211 13.65 27.25 -23.55
C GLY A 211 15.06 27.17 -24.12
N ASP A 212 15.14 26.83 -25.41
CA ASP A 212 16.34 26.98 -26.22
C ASP A 212 15.98 27.92 -27.36
N GLY A 213 16.70 29.04 -27.46
CA GLY A 213 16.58 29.97 -28.58
C GLY A 213 16.05 31.37 -28.30
N LEU A 214 16.44 32.03 -27.20
CA LEU A 214 16.53 33.50 -27.21
C LEU A 214 17.84 33.88 -27.91
N SER A 215 17.83 33.80 -29.24
CA SER A 215 18.80 34.47 -30.09
C SER A 215 18.54 35.97 -29.96
N VAL A 216 19.37 36.65 -29.18
CA VAL A 216 19.47 38.10 -29.18
C VAL A 216 20.19 38.48 -30.47
N ALA A 217 19.42 38.86 -31.49
CA ALA A 217 19.96 39.61 -32.62
C ALA A 217 20.23 41.04 -32.13
N GLU A 218 21.50 41.36 -31.92
CA GLU A 218 21.96 42.74 -31.76
C GLU A 218 21.78 43.48 -33.09
N ALA A 219 21.21 44.68 -32.99
CA ALA A 219 21.01 45.64 -34.07
C ALA A 219 22.05 46.77 -33.97
#